data_AF-A0AAW6HE52-F1
#
_entry.id   AF-A0AAW6HE52-F1
#
_cell.length_a   1.000
_cell.length_b   1.000
_cell.length_c   1.000
_cell.angle_alpha   90.00
_cell.angle_beta   90.00
_cell.angle_gamma   90.00
#
_symmetry.space_group_name_H-M   'P 1'
#
loop_
_entity.id
_entity.type
_entity.pdbx_description
1 polymer ?
#
loop_
_entity_poly.entity_id
_entity_poly.type
_entity_poly.pdbx_seq_one_letter_code
_entity_poly.pdbx_strand_id
1 'polypeptide(L)'
;MSIICTRCGGTQVVCEATINPNTKVITEISDDSLQFGRCETCKVRSVLTDVEKTKAAIKSGFAGFVEANGRNPHYASCRIVWKYTNDSEDVKIRLLESGESIGNDMFFSCNSLHALESLAKFGKEPFIVTECYGFKTFTEEEISDEKAYEYEFGDEKIVVTGKEVRAFYSEVYRLTAQDIEQFAAYNTAKRKYYRKNDCQLTPEFVRRLLDEEHLMKAGESDSFTIQLFFLWYVRIRREPENLAPFKYALEACCLDNVQTFSRRYITLEKALLHCLNGFNENAVIPNRYQSLQNYFCRHTHGKR
;
A
#
# COMPACT_ATOMS: atom_id res chain seq x y z
N MET A 1 -34.85 10.73 -25.17
CA MET A 1 -33.67 11.57 -24.86
C MET A 1 -34.03 12.49 -23.72
N SER A 2 -33.34 12.40 -22.59
CA SER A 2 -33.48 13.35 -21.48
C SER A 2 -32.10 13.90 -21.18
N ILE A 3 -31.72 14.97 -21.87
CA ILE A 3 -30.57 15.78 -21.46
C ILE A 3 -30.98 16.49 -20.19
N ILE A 4 -30.16 16.35 -19.14
CA ILE A 4 -30.41 16.96 -17.84
C ILE A 4 -29.27 17.88 -17.44
N CYS A 5 -29.58 18.90 -16.63
CA CYS A 5 -28.59 19.63 -15.87
C CYS A 5 -28.02 18.73 -14.77
N THR A 6 -26.70 18.58 -14.70
CA THR A 6 -26.08 17.71 -13.68
C THR A 6 -26.27 18.24 -12.25
N ARG A 7 -26.49 19.55 -12.06
CA ARG A 7 -26.65 20.17 -10.73
C ARG A 7 -28.01 19.94 -10.08
N CYS A 8 -29.09 19.94 -10.87
CA CYS A 8 -30.46 19.84 -10.36
C CYS A 8 -31.32 18.72 -10.95
N GLY A 9 -30.84 18.03 -11.99
CA GLY A 9 -31.59 16.98 -12.68
C GLY A 9 -32.73 17.49 -13.58
N GLY A 10 -32.90 18.82 -13.68
CA GLY A 10 -33.91 19.43 -14.53
C GLY A 10 -33.59 19.32 -16.02
N THR A 11 -34.63 19.17 -16.83
CA THR A 11 -34.56 19.09 -18.30
C THR A 11 -34.74 20.43 -19.01
N GLN A 12 -35.04 21.49 -18.26
CA GLN A 12 -35.17 22.86 -18.77
C GLN A 12 -33.77 23.46 -18.94
N VAL A 13 -33.11 23.08 -20.03
CA VAL A 13 -31.73 23.46 -20.37
C VAL A 13 -31.66 23.94 -21.81
N VAL A 14 -30.76 24.89 -22.07
CA VAL A 14 -30.49 25.43 -23.42
C VAL A 14 -29.00 25.35 -23.72
N CYS A 15 -28.66 25.05 -24.98
CA CYS A 15 -27.28 24.96 -25.47
C CYS A 15 -26.97 26.06 -26.48
N GLU A 16 -25.69 26.25 -26.76
CA GLU A 16 -25.21 27.14 -27.82
C GLU A 16 -25.27 26.44 -29.18
N ALA A 17 -25.68 27.15 -30.23
CA ALA A 17 -25.75 26.61 -31.58
C ALA A 17 -25.26 27.65 -32.60
N THR A 18 -24.70 27.17 -33.71
CA THR A 18 -24.29 28.04 -34.82
C THR A 18 -25.53 28.37 -35.65
N ILE A 19 -25.75 29.67 -35.88
CA ILE A 19 -26.92 30.18 -36.61
C ILE A 19 -26.44 30.93 -37.85
N ASN A 20 -27.06 30.66 -39.00
CA ASN A 20 -26.89 31.50 -40.17
C ASN A 20 -27.61 32.85 -39.94
N PRO A 21 -26.90 33.99 -39.92
CA PRO A 21 -27.50 35.27 -39.56
C PRO A 21 -28.52 35.79 -40.58
N ASN A 22 -28.39 35.39 -41.84
CA ASN A 22 -29.27 35.85 -42.92
C ASN A 22 -30.59 35.06 -42.95
N THR A 23 -30.53 33.75 -42.74
CA THR A 23 -31.71 32.88 -42.79
C THR A 23 -32.35 32.67 -41.41
N LYS A 24 -31.63 32.98 -40.33
CA LYS A 24 -31.99 32.69 -38.93
C LYS A 24 -32.23 31.20 -38.65
N VAL A 25 -31.63 30.33 -39.45
CA VAL A 25 -31.71 28.86 -39.30
C VAL A 25 -30.47 28.36 -38.57
N ILE A 26 -30.67 27.40 -37.66
CA ILE A 26 -29.58 26.67 -37.00
C ILE A 26 -28.88 25.79 -38.05
N THR A 27 -27.59 25.99 -38.23
CA THR A 27 -26.79 25.23 -39.19
C THR A 27 -26.07 24.06 -38.54
N GLU A 28 -25.66 24.21 -37.27
CA GLU A 28 -24.86 23.23 -36.55
C GLU A 28 -25.11 23.33 -35.05
N ILE A 29 -25.18 22.19 -34.39
CA ILE A 29 -25.09 22.05 -32.94
C ILE A 29 -23.84 21.20 -32.71
N SER A 30 -22.80 21.78 -32.15
CA SER A 30 -21.58 21.04 -31.86
C SER A 30 -21.84 20.02 -30.74
N ASP A 31 -21.12 18.91 -30.73
CA ASP A 31 -21.24 17.92 -29.64
C ASP A 31 -20.88 18.53 -28.28
N ASP A 32 -19.91 19.45 -28.24
CA ASP A 32 -19.50 20.18 -27.03
C ASP A 32 -20.64 21.08 -26.49
N SER A 33 -21.46 21.62 -27.40
CA SER A 33 -22.66 22.39 -27.02
C SER A 33 -23.67 21.55 -26.25
N LEU A 34 -23.69 20.23 -26.46
CA LEU A 34 -24.59 19.33 -25.73
C LEU A 34 -24.01 18.89 -24.37
N GLN A 35 -22.72 19.16 -24.12
CA GLN A 35 -22.06 18.90 -22.84
C GLN A 35 -22.15 20.10 -21.89
N PHE A 36 -22.33 21.32 -22.41
CA PHE A 36 -22.44 22.53 -21.59
C PHE A 36 -23.61 23.41 -22.03
N GLY A 37 -24.43 23.85 -21.08
CA GLY A 37 -25.55 24.73 -21.39
C GLY A 37 -26.05 25.51 -20.18
N ARG A 38 -27.00 26.42 -20.42
CA ARG A 38 -27.65 27.18 -19.36
C ARG A 38 -28.85 26.41 -18.84
N CYS A 39 -28.90 26.21 -17.52
CA CYS A 39 -30.06 25.63 -16.87
C CYS A 39 -31.02 26.72 -16.41
N GLU A 40 -32.29 26.60 -16.76
CA GLU A 40 -33.32 27.57 -16.38
C GLU A 40 -33.69 27.51 -14.90
N THR A 41 -33.46 26.38 -14.22
CA THR A 41 -33.69 26.27 -12.77
C THR A 41 -32.50 26.82 -11.98
N CYS A 42 -31.28 26.42 -12.35
CA CYS A 42 -30.07 26.87 -11.64
C CYS A 42 -29.66 28.30 -12.01
N LYS A 43 -30.17 28.84 -13.13
CA LYS A 43 -29.82 30.15 -13.69
C LYS A 43 -28.33 30.36 -13.97
N VAL A 44 -27.57 29.27 -14.10
CA VAL A 44 -26.14 29.25 -14.38
C VAL A 44 -25.84 28.35 -15.58
N ARG A 45 -24.64 28.49 -16.15
CA ARG A 45 -24.08 27.51 -17.07
C ARG A 45 -23.67 26.27 -16.25
N SER A 46 -24.06 25.09 -16.72
CA SER A 46 -23.82 23.81 -16.06
C SER A 46 -23.36 22.78 -17.07
N VAL A 47 -22.71 21.71 -16.59
CA VAL A 47 -22.54 20.51 -17.38
C VAL A 47 -23.91 19.87 -17.60
N LEU A 48 -24.13 19.41 -18.82
CA LEU A 48 -25.31 18.67 -19.24
C LEU A 48 -24.91 17.23 -19.51
N THR A 49 -25.85 16.30 -19.29
CA THR A 49 -25.63 14.90 -19.64
C THR A 49 -26.86 14.32 -20.31
N ASP A 50 -26.64 13.61 -21.43
CA ASP A 50 -27.63 12.70 -21.98
C ASP A 50 -27.55 11.38 -21.21
N VAL A 51 -28.50 11.22 -20.29
CA VAL A 51 -28.59 10.06 -19.38
C VAL A 51 -28.67 8.75 -20.17
N GLU A 52 -29.46 8.71 -21.24
CA GLU A 52 -29.70 7.48 -22.00
C GLU A 52 -28.50 7.15 -22.89
N LYS A 53 -27.86 8.18 -23.49
CA LYS A 53 -26.60 7.99 -24.23
C LYS A 53 -25.50 7.45 -23.32
N THR A 54 -25.36 8.01 -22.12
CA THR A 54 -24.35 7.58 -21.14
C THR A 54 -24.59 6.14 -20.68
N LYS A 55 -25.85 5.79 -20.38
CA LYS A 55 -26.24 4.40 -20.05
C LYS A 55 -25.97 3.43 -21.19
N ALA A 56 -26.32 3.80 -22.41
CA ALA A 56 -26.04 2.98 -23.58
C ALA A 56 -24.54 2.75 -23.76
N ALA A 57 -23.71 3.78 -23.56
CA ALA A 57 -22.25 3.67 -23.61
C ALA A 57 -21.67 2.77 -22.51
N ILE A 58 -22.18 2.88 -21.28
CA ILE A 58 -21.81 1.98 -20.16
C ILE A 58 -22.15 0.53 -20.52
N LYS A 59 -23.37 0.28 -21.00
CA LYS A 59 -23.85 -1.05 -21.33
C LYS A 59 -23.09 -1.68 -22.51
N SER A 60 -22.90 -0.92 -23.59
CA SER A 60 -22.16 -1.40 -24.77
C SER A 60 -20.68 -1.62 -24.45
N GLY A 61 -20.06 -0.72 -23.70
CA GLY A 61 -18.66 -0.87 -23.27
C GLY A 61 -18.47 -2.10 -22.37
N PHE A 62 -19.41 -2.38 -21.48
CA PHE A 62 -19.36 -3.57 -20.63
C PHE A 62 -19.50 -4.85 -21.47
N ALA A 63 -20.49 -4.90 -22.37
CA ALA A 63 -20.70 -6.04 -23.24
C ALA A 63 -19.49 -6.30 -24.14
N GLY A 64 -18.92 -5.26 -24.77
CA GLY A 64 -17.71 -5.37 -25.58
C GLY A 64 -16.48 -5.83 -24.79
N PHE A 65 -16.36 -5.40 -23.52
CA PHE A 65 -15.31 -5.90 -22.64
C PHE A 65 -15.47 -7.39 -22.36
N VAL A 66 -16.67 -7.84 -21.98
CA VAL A 66 -16.95 -9.25 -21.68
C VAL A 66 -16.74 -10.13 -22.91
N GLU A 67 -17.18 -9.68 -24.09
CA GLU A 67 -16.97 -10.38 -25.36
C GLU A 67 -15.47 -10.54 -25.68
N ALA A 68 -14.68 -9.48 -25.50
CA ALA A 68 -13.25 -9.50 -25.79
C ALA A 68 -12.41 -10.29 -24.78
N ASN A 69 -12.81 -10.33 -23.50
CA ASN A 69 -12.00 -10.88 -22.41
C ASN A 69 -12.54 -12.18 -21.81
N GLY A 70 -13.77 -12.58 -22.13
CA GLY A 70 -14.43 -13.76 -21.57
C GLY A 70 -14.73 -13.68 -20.07
N ARG A 71 -14.60 -12.51 -19.44
CA ARG A 71 -14.84 -12.29 -18.01
C ARG A 71 -15.41 -10.90 -17.73
N ASN A 72 -16.04 -10.74 -16.57
CA ASN A 72 -16.51 -9.45 -16.09
C ASN A 72 -15.34 -8.53 -15.73
N PRO A 73 -15.44 -7.22 -15.99
CA PRO A 73 -14.44 -6.24 -15.58
C PRO A 73 -14.45 -6.01 -14.07
N HIS A 74 -13.30 -5.61 -13.52
CA HIS A 74 -13.17 -5.29 -12.08
C HIS A 74 -13.60 -3.84 -11.79
N TYR A 75 -13.36 -2.92 -12.72
CA TYR A 75 -13.75 -1.51 -12.56
C TYR A 75 -14.01 -0.83 -13.91
N ALA A 76 -14.71 0.30 -13.84
CA ALA A 76 -14.92 1.22 -14.95
C ALA A 76 -14.13 2.52 -14.71
N SER A 77 -13.53 3.05 -15.78
CA SER A 77 -12.93 4.38 -15.79
C SER A 77 -13.99 5.37 -16.29
N CYS A 78 -14.40 6.30 -15.43
CA CYS A 78 -15.52 7.19 -15.71
C CYS A 78 -15.14 8.64 -15.44
N ARG A 79 -15.85 9.57 -16.09
CA ARG A 79 -15.87 10.97 -15.68
C ARG A 79 -17.12 11.26 -14.88
N ILE A 80 -16.92 11.82 -13.70
CA ILE A 80 -18.00 12.32 -12.87
C ILE A 80 -18.05 13.84 -12.91
N VAL A 81 -19.22 14.38 -12.60
CA VAL A 81 -19.41 15.80 -12.33
C VAL A 81 -20.02 15.96 -10.95
N TRP A 82 -19.42 16.81 -10.12
CA TRP A 82 -19.94 17.17 -8.81
C TRP A 82 -21.14 18.09 -8.94
N LYS A 83 -22.26 17.76 -8.27
CA LYS A 83 -23.51 18.53 -8.39
C LYS A 83 -23.38 19.96 -7.86
N TYR A 84 -22.58 20.13 -6.80
CA TYR A 84 -22.45 21.41 -6.11
C TYR A 84 -21.46 22.35 -6.79
N THR A 85 -20.29 21.86 -7.19
CA THR A 85 -19.25 22.70 -7.78
C THR A 85 -19.34 22.77 -9.30
N ASN A 86 -19.97 21.76 -9.92
CA ASN A 86 -19.98 21.56 -11.37
C ASN A 86 -18.59 21.25 -11.96
N ASP A 87 -17.62 20.90 -11.10
CA ASP A 87 -16.31 20.41 -11.50
C ASP A 87 -16.39 18.95 -11.94
N SER A 88 -15.47 18.55 -12.81
CA SER A 88 -15.36 17.20 -13.34
C SER A 88 -14.07 16.52 -12.89
N GLU A 89 -14.17 15.23 -12.58
CA GLU A 89 -13.01 14.39 -12.22
C GLU A 89 -13.09 13.04 -12.93
N ASP A 90 -11.93 12.52 -13.33
CA ASP A 90 -11.80 11.18 -13.86
C ASP A 90 -11.52 10.21 -12.71
N VAL A 91 -12.38 9.21 -12.55
CA VAL A 91 -12.41 8.32 -11.39
C VAL A 91 -12.51 6.85 -11.80
N LYS A 92 -12.08 5.96 -10.90
CA LYS A 92 -12.25 4.51 -11.02
C LYS A 92 -13.43 4.08 -10.14
N ILE A 93 -14.43 3.44 -10.76
CA ILE A 93 -15.62 2.92 -10.06
C ILE A 93 -15.57 1.39 -10.10
N ARG A 94 -15.51 0.76 -8.92
CA ARG A 94 -15.46 -0.70 -8.77
C ARG A 94 -16.78 -1.35 -9.15
N LEU A 95 -16.71 -2.56 -9.73
CA LEU A 95 -17.83 -3.45 -9.99
C LEU A 95 -17.67 -4.73 -9.15
N LEU A 96 -18.49 -4.89 -8.11
CA LEU A 96 -18.39 -5.97 -7.10
C LEU A 96 -19.00 -7.33 -7.53
N GLU A 97 -19.25 -7.56 -8.82
CA GLU A 97 -19.65 -8.91 -9.27
C GLU A 97 -18.45 -9.88 -9.31
N SER A 98 -17.22 -9.36 -9.45
CA SER A 98 -16.01 -10.14 -9.21
C SER A 98 -15.79 -10.23 -7.70
N GLY A 99 -15.87 -11.42 -7.12
CA GLY A 99 -15.76 -11.69 -5.66
C GLY A 99 -14.40 -11.36 -5.01
N GLU A 100 -13.64 -10.44 -5.59
CA GLU A 100 -12.31 -10.02 -5.18
C GLU A 100 -12.38 -8.59 -4.63
N SER A 101 -12.17 -8.43 -3.32
CA SER A 101 -12.04 -7.14 -2.65
C SER A 101 -10.64 -6.54 -2.88
N ILE A 102 -10.31 -6.24 -4.13
CA ILE A 102 -8.97 -5.77 -4.53
C ILE A 102 -9.01 -4.27 -4.86
N GLY A 103 -8.06 -3.50 -4.32
CA GLY A 103 -7.75 -2.11 -4.70
C GLY A 103 -8.26 -1.04 -3.73
N ASN A 104 -7.40 -0.42 -2.94
CA ASN A 104 -7.84 0.67 -2.05
C ASN A 104 -8.08 2.02 -2.80
N ASP A 105 -7.68 2.13 -4.06
CA ASP A 105 -7.76 3.34 -4.90
C ASP A 105 -9.03 3.41 -5.78
N MET A 106 -10.20 3.08 -5.21
CA MET A 106 -11.49 3.14 -5.92
C MET A 106 -12.33 4.28 -5.35
N PHE A 107 -12.79 5.18 -6.23
CA PHE A 107 -13.59 6.34 -5.84
C PHE A 107 -14.97 5.93 -5.30
N PHE A 108 -15.60 4.96 -5.97
CA PHE A 108 -16.93 4.47 -5.63
C PHE A 108 -17.07 2.99 -5.96
N SER A 109 -18.05 2.31 -5.36
CA SER A 109 -18.30 0.89 -5.61
C SER A 109 -19.75 0.65 -5.99
N CYS A 110 -19.94 -0.11 -7.07
CA CYS A 110 -21.24 -0.57 -7.56
C CYS A 110 -21.32 -2.09 -7.45
N ASN A 111 -22.46 -2.62 -7.03
CA ASN A 111 -22.68 -4.06 -6.89
C ASN A 111 -23.22 -4.75 -8.14
N SER A 112 -23.43 -4.00 -9.23
CA SER A 112 -23.92 -4.51 -10.50
C SER A 112 -23.69 -3.47 -11.60
N LEU A 113 -23.77 -3.91 -12.86
CA LEU A 113 -23.80 -2.98 -14.01
C LEU A 113 -24.96 -1.98 -13.89
N HIS A 114 -26.14 -2.43 -13.43
CA HIS A 114 -27.30 -1.57 -13.25
C HIS A 114 -27.08 -0.48 -12.19
N ALA A 115 -26.31 -0.78 -11.13
CA ALA A 115 -25.91 0.22 -10.15
C ALA A 115 -25.01 1.29 -10.78
N LEU A 116 -24.04 0.91 -11.62
CA LEU A 116 -23.20 1.85 -12.37
C LEU A 116 -24.02 2.71 -13.34
N GLU A 117 -24.93 2.10 -14.09
CA GLU A 117 -25.87 2.82 -14.98
C GLU A 117 -26.76 3.81 -14.22
N SER A 118 -27.07 3.54 -12.95
CA SER A 118 -27.89 4.43 -12.12
C SER A 118 -27.14 5.69 -11.70
N LEU A 119 -25.80 5.67 -11.68
CA LEU A 119 -24.98 6.86 -11.40
C LEU A 119 -25.00 7.89 -12.54
N ALA A 120 -25.46 7.52 -13.74
CA ALA A 120 -25.67 8.46 -14.85
C ALA A 120 -26.98 9.27 -14.70
N LYS A 121 -27.88 8.85 -13.81
CA LYS A 121 -29.11 9.58 -13.50
C LYS A 121 -28.87 10.59 -12.39
N PHE A 122 -29.72 11.62 -12.31
CA PHE A 122 -29.77 12.47 -11.14
C PHE A 122 -30.29 11.68 -9.92
N GLY A 123 -29.37 11.10 -9.15
CA GLY A 123 -29.66 10.26 -7.99
C GLY A 123 -29.42 10.97 -6.65
N LYS A 124 -29.21 10.17 -5.59
CA LYS A 124 -28.88 10.67 -4.24
C LYS A 124 -27.41 11.05 -4.08
N GLU A 125 -26.52 10.42 -4.85
CA GLU A 125 -25.08 10.65 -4.77
C GLU A 125 -24.71 12.10 -5.09
N PRO A 126 -23.65 12.66 -4.50
CA PRO A 126 -23.25 14.07 -4.72
C PRO A 126 -22.65 14.35 -6.11
N PHE A 127 -22.52 13.32 -6.94
CA PHE A 127 -21.96 13.37 -8.29
C PHE A 127 -22.87 12.66 -9.30
N ILE A 128 -22.58 12.83 -10.59
CA ILE A 128 -23.21 12.11 -11.70
C ILE A 128 -22.13 11.63 -12.67
N VAL A 129 -22.23 10.38 -13.11
CA VAL A 129 -21.38 9.85 -14.18
C VAL A 129 -21.86 10.42 -15.51
N THR A 130 -20.96 11.10 -16.22
CA THR A 130 -21.25 11.75 -17.51
C THR A 130 -20.61 11.02 -18.68
N GLU A 131 -19.50 10.32 -18.45
CA GLU A 131 -18.82 9.51 -19.46
C GLU A 131 -18.23 8.23 -18.85
N CYS A 132 -18.14 7.18 -19.66
CA CYS A 132 -17.43 5.95 -19.34
C CYS A 132 -16.38 5.70 -20.42
N TYR A 133 -15.10 5.82 -20.08
CA TYR A 133 -13.98 5.62 -21.02
C TYR A 133 -13.72 4.16 -21.33
N GLY A 134 -14.17 3.26 -20.46
CA GLY A 134 -14.06 1.85 -20.67
C GLY A 134 -13.90 1.08 -19.37
N PHE A 135 -13.76 -0.23 -19.54
CA PHE A 135 -13.72 -1.20 -18.47
C PHE A 135 -12.35 -1.86 -18.45
N LYS A 136 -11.89 -2.19 -17.24
CA LYS A 136 -10.58 -2.76 -17.02
C LYS A 136 -10.62 -3.82 -15.95
N THR A 137 -9.62 -4.68 -15.99
CA THR A 137 -9.29 -5.61 -14.92
C THR A 137 -8.00 -5.16 -14.27
N PHE A 138 -7.87 -5.46 -12.98
CA PHE A 138 -6.58 -5.37 -12.31
C PHE A 138 -5.57 -6.26 -13.01
N THR A 139 -4.36 -5.75 -13.14
CA THR A 139 -3.18 -6.53 -13.50
C THR A 139 -2.87 -7.55 -12.39
N GLU A 140 -2.15 -8.62 -12.72
CA GLU A 140 -1.70 -9.59 -11.72
C GLU A 140 -0.85 -8.93 -10.62
N GLU A 141 -0.10 -7.88 -10.98
CA GLU A 141 0.70 -7.10 -10.04
C GLU A 141 -0.19 -6.33 -9.04
N GLU A 142 -1.22 -5.61 -9.52
CA GLU A 142 -2.18 -4.89 -8.66
C GLU A 142 -2.96 -5.85 -7.74
N ILE A 143 -3.33 -7.03 -8.25
CA ILE A 143 -3.98 -8.09 -7.47
C ILE A 143 -3.04 -8.58 -6.38
N SER A 144 -1.79 -8.86 -6.75
CA SER A 144 -0.78 -9.37 -5.82
C SER A 144 -0.36 -8.32 -4.79
N ASP A 145 -0.39 -7.03 -5.12
CA ASP A 145 -0.07 -5.93 -4.21
C ASP A 145 -1.08 -5.78 -3.08
N GLU A 146 -2.36 -5.95 -3.38
CA GLU A 146 -3.44 -5.81 -2.40
C GLU A 146 -3.69 -7.11 -1.62
N LYS A 147 -3.08 -8.23 -2.05
CA LYS A 147 -3.18 -9.50 -1.31
C LYS A 147 -2.59 -9.33 0.09
N ALA A 148 -3.41 -9.63 1.10
CA ALA A 148 -3.03 -9.61 2.50
C ALA A 148 -2.53 -10.99 2.96
N TYR A 149 -1.45 -10.97 3.74
CA TYR A 149 -0.83 -12.14 4.35
C TYR A 149 -0.83 -11.95 5.85
N GLU A 150 -1.42 -12.90 6.58
CA GLU A 150 -1.53 -12.86 8.04
C GLU A 150 -0.61 -13.92 8.66
N TYR A 151 0.14 -13.50 9.68
CA TYR A 151 1.02 -14.37 10.46
C TYR A 151 0.89 -14.07 11.94
N GLU A 152 1.02 -15.11 12.77
CA GLU A 152 0.99 -15.01 14.23
C GLU A 152 2.42 -15.05 14.79
N PHE A 153 2.75 -14.06 15.62
CA PHE A 153 4.03 -13.97 16.34
C PHE A 153 3.75 -13.74 17.83
N GLY A 154 3.96 -14.77 18.65
CA GLY A 154 3.49 -14.75 20.04
C GLY A 154 1.97 -14.63 20.08
N ASP A 155 1.45 -13.69 20.86
CA ASP A 155 0.02 -13.43 21.00
C ASP A 155 -0.50 -12.37 20.00
N GLU A 156 0.34 -11.93 19.06
CA GLU A 156 -0.02 -10.88 18.09
C GLU A 156 -0.20 -11.42 16.67
N LYS A 157 -1.26 -10.93 16.01
CA LYS A 157 -1.48 -11.08 14.58
C LYS A 157 -0.86 -9.91 13.83
N ILE A 158 -0.01 -10.22 12.86
CA ILE A 158 0.62 -9.24 11.97
C ILE A 158 0.14 -9.49 10.55
N VAL A 159 -0.46 -8.46 9.96
CA VAL A 159 -0.90 -8.44 8.57
C VAL A 159 0.07 -7.60 7.75
N VAL A 160 0.47 -8.12 6.59
CA VAL A 160 1.22 -7.40 5.57
C VAL A 160 0.58 -7.57 4.20
N THR A 161 0.63 -6.55 3.37
CA THR A 161 0.16 -6.59 1.97
C THR A 161 1.31 -6.89 1.00
N GLY A 162 1.02 -7.41 -0.19
CA GLY A 162 2.04 -7.57 -1.24
C GLY A 162 2.76 -6.25 -1.58
N LYS A 163 2.05 -5.13 -1.51
CA LYS A 163 2.61 -3.78 -1.64
C LYS A 163 3.62 -3.47 -0.55
N GLU A 164 3.31 -3.76 0.72
CA GLU A 164 4.26 -3.60 1.83
C GLU A 164 5.49 -4.51 1.66
N VAL A 165 5.30 -5.72 1.13
CA VAL A 165 6.40 -6.64 0.83
C VAL A 165 7.29 -6.06 -0.26
N ARG A 166 6.74 -5.63 -1.41
CA ARG A 166 7.53 -5.02 -2.49
C ARG A 166 8.17 -3.68 -2.10
N ALA A 167 7.60 -2.95 -1.16
CA ALA A 167 8.25 -1.76 -0.61
C ALA A 167 9.49 -2.11 0.25
N PHE A 168 9.48 -3.26 0.92
CA PHE A 168 10.58 -3.72 1.77
C PHE A 168 11.72 -4.38 0.98
N TYR A 169 11.40 -5.11 -0.09
CA TYR A 169 12.38 -5.72 -0.99
C TYR A 169 12.61 -4.82 -2.20
N SER A 170 13.84 -4.38 -2.45
CA SER A 170 14.13 -3.55 -3.62
C SER A 170 13.74 -4.24 -4.94
N GLU A 171 13.42 -3.45 -5.97
CA GLU A 171 13.07 -3.95 -7.31
C GLU A 171 14.13 -4.90 -7.91
N VAL A 172 15.38 -4.78 -7.45
CA VAL A 172 16.49 -5.66 -7.82
C VAL A 172 16.21 -7.13 -7.49
N TYR A 173 15.42 -7.40 -6.45
CA TYR A 173 15.06 -8.77 -6.05
C TYR A 173 14.04 -9.44 -6.98
N ARG A 174 13.31 -8.65 -7.81
CA ARG A 174 12.34 -9.16 -8.80
C ARG A 174 11.42 -10.25 -8.25
N LEU A 175 10.86 -10.03 -7.06
CA LEU A 175 10.03 -11.03 -6.38
C LEU A 175 8.82 -11.42 -7.23
N THR A 176 8.67 -12.72 -7.45
CA THR A 176 7.46 -13.30 -8.03
C THR A 176 6.34 -13.39 -6.97
N ALA A 177 5.10 -13.60 -7.39
CA ALA A 177 4.00 -13.87 -6.46
C ALA A 177 4.28 -15.11 -5.58
N GLN A 178 4.95 -16.12 -6.15
CA GLN A 178 5.37 -17.31 -5.44
C GLN A 178 6.43 -17.00 -4.37
N ASP A 179 7.42 -16.16 -4.65
CA ASP A 179 8.43 -15.76 -3.65
C ASP A 179 7.79 -15.03 -2.46
N ILE A 180 6.81 -14.17 -2.75
CA ILE A 180 6.04 -13.46 -1.73
C ILE A 180 5.34 -14.43 -0.80
N GLU A 181 4.61 -15.40 -1.39
CA GLU A 181 3.89 -16.43 -0.64
C GLU A 181 4.81 -17.36 0.16
N GLN A 182 5.93 -17.77 -0.43
CA GLN A 182 6.81 -18.76 0.19
C GLN A 182 7.63 -18.20 1.34
N PHE A 183 8.16 -16.98 1.22
CA PHE A 183 9.04 -16.44 2.26
C PHE A 183 8.94 -14.93 2.46
N ALA A 184 8.70 -14.14 1.42
CA ALA A 184 8.92 -12.70 1.53
C ALA A 184 7.90 -12.04 2.46
N ALA A 185 6.62 -12.44 2.38
CA ALA A 185 5.56 -11.95 3.26
C ALA A 185 5.80 -12.30 4.73
N TYR A 186 6.14 -13.57 5.03
CA TYR A 186 6.50 -13.99 6.40
C TYR A 186 7.66 -13.16 6.94
N ASN A 187 8.70 -12.98 6.12
CA ASN A 187 9.87 -12.22 6.53
C ASN A 187 9.52 -10.75 6.80
N THR A 188 8.77 -10.08 5.92
CA THR A 188 8.32 -8.70 6.14
C THR A 188 7.46 -8.57 7.40
N ALA A 189 6.51 -9.48 7.60
CA ALA A 189 5.67 -9.51 8.79
C ALA A 189 6.50 -9.69 10.07
N LYS A 190 7.52 -10.55 10.03
CA LYS A 190 8.47 -10.75 11.13
C LYS A 190 9.26 -9.47 11.46
N ARG A 191 9.68 -8.67 10.46
CA ARG A 191 10.34 -7.37 10.72
C ARG A 191 9.37 -6.36 11.31
N LYS A 192 8.12 -6.35 10.83
CA LYS A 192 7.03 -5.51 11.38
C LYS A 192 6.74 -5.86 12.84
N TYR A 193 6.75 -7.14 13.20
CA TYR A 193 6.67 -7.60 14.59
C TYR A 193 7.86 -7.11 15.43
N TYR A 194 9.10 -7.33 14.96
CA TYR A 194 10.30 -6.95 15.69
C TYR A 194 10.46 -5.44 15.91
N ARG A 195 9.88 -4.60 15.04
CA ARG A 195 9.85 -3.14 15.25
C ARG A 195 9.06 -2.72 16.48
N LYS A 196 8.15 -3.55 16.98
CA LYS A 196 7.44 -3.29 18.24
C LYS A 196 8.28 -3.57 19.48
N ASN A 197 9.50 -4.12 19.32
CA ASN A 197 10.38 -4.37 20.44
C ASN A 197 11.04 -3.06 20.89
N ASP A 198 10.61 -2.56 22.05
CA ASP A 198 11.12 -1.31 22.64
C ASP A 198 12.45 -1.47 23.40
N CYS A 199 13.01 -2.67 23.48
CA CYS A 199 14.25 -2.93 24.23
C CYS A 199 15.48 -2.55 23.40
N GLN A 200 15.91 -1.30 23.48
CA GLN A 200 17.17 -0.85 22.88
C GLN A 200 18.40 -1.32 23.66
N LEU A 201 19.49 -1.64 22.95
CA LEU A 201 20.77 -2.03 23.54
C LEU A 201 21.50 -0.81 24.13
N THR A 202 21.18 -0.47 25.38
CA THR A 202 21.84 0.60 26.14
C THR A 202 23.06 0.07 26.91
N PRO A 203 23.99 0.95 27.35
CA PRO A 203 25.09 0.55 28.23
C PRO A 203 24.61 -0.17 29.50
N GLU A 204 23.53 0.30 30.12
CA GLU A 204 22.92 -0.32 31.29
C GLU A 204 22.40 -1.73 30.97
N PHE A 205 21.78 -1.91 29.80
CA PHE A 205 21.28 -3.22 29.39
C PHE A 205 22.43 -4.19 29.08
N VAL A 206 23.51 -3.74 28.43
CA VAL A 206 24.71 -4.58 28.20
C VAL A 206 25.27 -5.09 29.52
N ARG A 207 25.33 -4.25 30.57
CA ARG A 207 25.77 -4.70 31.92
C ARG A 207 24.83 -5.75 32.49
N ARG A 208 23.51 -5.48 32.45
CA ARG A 208 22.51 -6.43 32.94
C ARG A 208 22.65 -7.80 32.27
N LEU A 209 22.80 -7.85 30.94
CA LEU A 209 22.97 -9.10 30.20
C LEU A 209 24.21 -9.89 30.64
N LEU A 210 25.30 -9.20 30.99
CA LEU A 210 26.52 -9.84 31.50
C LEU A 210 26.34 -10.32 32.94
N ASP A 211 25.75 -9.49 33.80
CA ASP A 211 25.51 -9.82 35.21
C ASP A 211 24.56 -11.03 35.34
N GLU A 212 23.54 -11.09 34.50
CA GLU A 212 22.53 -12.15 34.45
C GLU A 212 22.92 -13.34 33.55
N GLU A 213 24.12 -13.35 32.95
CA GLU A 213 24.58 -14.39 32.01
C GLU A 213 24.42 -15.82 32.59
N HIS A 214 24.68 -15.96 33.89
CA HIS A 214 24.61 -17.21 34.63
C HIS A 214 23.18 -17.75 34.84
N LEU A 215 22.16 -16.91 34.65
CA LEU A 215 20.75 -17.29 34.77
C LEU A 215 20.20 -17.89 33.47
N MET A 216 20.81 -17.57 32.31
CA MET A 216 20.34 -18.00 31.00
C MET A 216 20.61 -19.50 30.75
N LYS A 217 19.54 -20.29 30.64
CA LYS A 217 19.60 -21.73 30.38
C LYS A 217 19.72 -22.03 28.89
N ALA A 218 20.19 -23.24 28.56
CA ALA A 218 20.28 -23.68 27.17
C ALA A 218 18.91 -23.59 26.46
N GLY A 219 18.89 -22.96 25.29
CA GLY A 219 17.68 -22.69 24.51
C GLY A 219 17.01 -21.36 24.82
N GLU A 220 17.25 -20.75 25.99
CA GLU A 220 16.76 -19.41 26.31
C GLU A 220 17.50 -18.35 25.49
N SER A 221 16.83 -17.22 25.28
CA SER A 221 17.37 -16.14 24.47
C SER A 221 16.92 -14.77 24.95
N ASP A 222 17.83 -13.81 24.89
CA ASP A 222 17.50 -12.39 24.98
C ASP A 222 17.43 -11.76 23.60
N SER A 223 16.59 -10.72 23.48
CA SER A 223 16.48 -9.96 22.25
C SER A 223 16.38 -8.47 22.50
N PHE A 224 16.91 -7.70 21.55
CA PHE A 224 17.01 -6.26 21.64
C PHE A 224 17.15 -5.61 20.27
N THR A 225 16.92 -4.31 20.21
CA THR A 225 17.19 -3.49 19.03
C THR A 225 18.49 -2.71 19.20
N ILE A 226 19.21 -2.50 18.10
CA ILE A 226 20.42 -1.67 18.07
C ILE A 226 20.36 -0.74 16.87
N GLN A 227 20.52 0.56 17.13
CA GLN A 227 20.61 1.56 16.08
C GLN A 227 22.05 1.66 15.58
N LEU A 228 22.27 1.18 14.35
CA LEU A 228 23.51 1.36 13.60
C LEU A 228 23.23 2.37 12.47
N PHE A 229 23.77 2.14 11.28
CA PHE A 229 23.31 2.88 10.09
C PHE A 229 21.83 2.61 9.80
N PHE A 230 21.40 1.36 9.96
CA PHE A 230 20.00 0.94 9.96
C PHE A 230 19.60 0.45 11.35
N LEU A 231 18.29 0.31 11.60
CA LEU A 231 17.80 -0.33 12.81
C LEU A 231 17.90 -1.85 12.68
N TRP A 232 18.51 -2.51 13.66
CA TRP A 232 18.66 -3.97 13.70
C TRP A 232 17.93 -4.57 14.89
N TYR A 233 17.28 -5.70 14.66
CA TYR A 233 16.83 -6.60 15.73
C TYR A 233 17.85 -7.71 15.89
N VAL A 234 18.23 -7.98 17.14
CA VAL A 234 19.22 -8.99 17.51
C VAL A 234 18.61 -9.93 18.54
N ARG A 235 18.87 -11.22 18.36
CA ARG A 235 18.56 -12.28 19.30
C ARG A 235 19.84 -13.04 19.62
N ILE A 236 20.14 -13.20 20.91
CA ILE A 236 21.24 -14.03 21.39
C ILE A 236 20.63 -15.20 22.16
N ARG A 237 20.88 -16.43 21.70
CA ARG A 237 20.41 -17.67 22.31
C ARG A 237 21.57 -18.41 22.96
N ARG A 238 21.37 -18.97 24.16
CA ARG A 238 22.31 -19.89 24.79
C ARG A 238 22.26 -21.24 24.08
N GLU A 239 23.40 -21.68 23.55
CA GLU A 239 23.51 -22.97 22.86
C GLU A 239 23.68 -24.12 23.87
N PRO A 240 23.18 -25.32 23.54
CA PRO A 240 23.39 -26.53 24.34
C PRO A 240 24.86 -26.99 24.35
N GLU A 241 25.24 -27.75 25.38
CA GLU A 241 26.63 -28.17 25.61
C GLU A 241 27.22 -29.02 24.49
N ASN A 242 26.39 -29.74 23.73
CA ASN A 242 26.82 -30.53 22.58
C ASN A 242 27.35 -29.68 21.41
N LEU A 243 27.16 -28.36 21.43
CA LEU A 243 27.71 -27.42 20.45
C LEU A 243 29.00 -26.73 20.92
N ALA A 244 29.63 -27.23 21.99
CA ALA A 244 30.93 -26.77 22.44
C ALA A 244 31.97 -26.71 21.27
N PRO A 245 32.84 -25.69 21.22
CA PRO A 245 33.08 -24.67 22.23
C PRO A 245 32.09 -23.50 22.22
N PHE A 246 31.11 -23.48 21.31
CA PHE A 246 30.17 -22.38 21.18
C PHE A 246 29.12 -22.42 22.29
N LYS A 247 28.99 -21.30 23.00
CA LYS A 247 28.01 -21.11 24.08
C LYS A 247 26.81 -20.27 23.65
N TYR A 248 26.95 -19.47 22.58
CA TYR A 248 25.94 -18.52 22.14
C TYR A 248 25.77 -18.55 20.63
N ALA A 249 24.53 -18.47 20.18
CA ALA A 249 24.16 -18.15 18.81
C ALA A 249 23.56 -16.76 18.77
N LEU A 250 24.11 -15.91 17.90
CA LEU A 250 23.59 -14.59 17.60
C LEU A 250 22.92 -14.64 16.24
N GLU A 251 21.68 -14.21 16.18
CA GLU A 251 20.91 -14.00 14.97
C GLU A 251 20.48 -12.52 14.94
N ALA A 252 20.75 -11.83 13.84
CA ALA A 252 20.37 -10.44 13.67
C ALA A 252 19.75 -10.23 12.29
N CYS A 253 18.76 -9.34 12.23
CA CYS A 253 18.16 -8.91 10.98
C CYS A 253 17.99 -7.41 10.98
N CYS A 254 18.31 -6.80 9.84
CA CYS A 254 18.00 -5.41 9.58
C CYS A 254 16.48 -5.28 9.49
N LEU A 255 15.94 -4.26 10.14
CA LEU A 255 14.51 -3.98 10.09
C LEU A 255 14.15 -3.13 8.88
N ASP A 256 15.12 -2.45 8.27
CA ASP A 256 14.92 -1.52 7.15
C ASP A 256 15.23 -2.11 5.77
N ASN A 257 15.92 -3.26 5.72
CA ASN A 257 16.20 -3.98 4.48
C ASN A 257 16.41 -5.48 4.75
N VAL A 258 16.73 -6.25 3.71
CA VAL A 258 16.81 -7.71 3.79
C VAL A 258 18.09 -8.27 4.43
N GLN A 259 19.01 -7.42 4.90
CA GLN A 259 20.27 -7.87 5.48
C GLN A 259 20.03 -8.68 6.75
N THR A 260 20.79 -9.77 6.87
CA THR A 260 20.80 -10.62 8.05
C THR A 260 22.24 -10.95 8.43
N PHE A 261 22.45 -11.28 9.69
CA PHE A 261 23.73 -11.72 10.20
C PHE A 261 23.50 -12.85 11.20
N SER A 262 24.32 -13.90 11.14
CA SER A 262 24.25 -14.98 12.12
C SER A 262 25.63 -15.53 12.40
N ARG A 263 25.95 -15.75 13.68
CA ARG A 263 27.25 -16.27 14.09
C ARG A 263 27.20 -16.89 15.49
N ARG A 264 28.08 -17.85 15.74
CA ARG A 264 28.26 -18.46 17.06
C ARG A 264 29.47 -17.88 17.79
N TYR A 265 29.36 -17.80 19.12
CA TYR A 265 30.38 -17.25 20.02
C TYR A 265 30.61 -18.16 21.21
N ILE A 266 31.83 -18.12 21.72
CA ILE A 266 32.26 -18.88 22.89
C ILE A 266 31.93 -18.19 24.22
N THR A 267 31.56 -16.90 24.17
CA THR A 267 31.28 -16.02 25.33
C THR A 267 30.25 -14.97 24.95
N LEU A 268 29.39 -14.55 25.88
CA LEU A 268 28.41 -13.49 25.64
C LEU A 268 29.08 -12.14 25.34
N GLU A 269 30.19 -11.83 26.02
CA GLU A 269 30.97 -10.61 25.80
C GLU A 269 31.37 -10.41 24.33
N LYS A 270 31.92 -11.45 23.69
CA LYS A 270 32.29 -11.39 22.27
C LYS A 270 31.10 -11.19 21.35
N ALA A 271 29.95 -11.78 21.66
CA ALA A 271 28.73 -11.61 20.88
C ALA A 271 28.25 -10.14 20.96
N LEU A 272 28.13 -9.60 22.18
CA LEU A 272 27.70 -8.22 22.42
C LEU A 272 28.68 -7.20 21.82
N LEU A 273 29.98 -7.41 21.98
CA LEU A 273 30.99 -6.52 21.39
C LEU A 273 30.90 -6.49 19.86
N HIS A 274 30.58 -7.62 19.22
CA HIS A 274 30.41 -7.65 17.77
C HIS A 274 29.15 -6.92 17.32
N CYS A 275 28.03 -7.03 18.07
CA CYS A 275 26.84 -6.20 17.84
C CYS A 275 27.17 -4.71 17.89
N LEU A 276 27.85 -4.27 18.95
CA LEU A 276 28.19 -2.86 19.17
C LEU A 276 29.15 -2.28 18.13
N ASN A 277 29.92 -3.14 17.47
CA ASN A 277 30.78 -2.80 16.35
C ASN A 277 30.10 -2.96 14.98
N GLY A 278 28.78 -3.14 14.95
CA GLY A 278 28.00 -3.20 13.72
C GLY A 278 28.25 -4.45 12.88
N PHE A 279 28.53 -5.58 13.52
CA PHE A 279 28.82 -6.85 12.84
C PHE A 279 30.01 -6.75 11.87
N ASN A 280 31.01 -5.91 12.21
CA ASN A 280 32.17 -5.68 11.38
C ASN A 280 33.05 -6.93 11.22
N GLU A 281 32.98 -7.54 10.04
CA GLU A 281 33.87 -8.65 9.64
C GLU A 281 35.04 -8.20 8.76
N ASN A 282 35.15 -6.90 8.45
CA ASN A 282 36.21 -6.36 7.60
C ASN A 282 37.45 -6.02 8.42
N ALA A 283 38.53 -6.79 8.22
CA ALA A 283 39.80 -6.60 8.91
C ALA A 283 40.49 -5.24 8.63
N VAL A 284 40.15 -4.58 7.52
CA VAL A 284 40.69 -3.26 7.15
C VAL A 284 39.98 -2.12 7.88
N ILE A 285 38.72 -2.34 8.30
CA ILE A 285 37.93 -1.33 9.01
C ILE A 285 38.13 -1.54 10.51
N PRO A 286 38.70 -0.58 11.25
CA PRO A 286 38.90 -0.73 12.67
C PRO A 286 37.57 -0.74 13.43
N ASN A 287 37.46 -1.63 14.41
CA ASN A 287 36.32 -1.65 15.32
C ASN A 287 36.20 -0.34 16.10
N ARG A 288 34.96 0.15 16.24
CA ARG A 288 34.63 1.34 17.04
C ARG A 288 35.04 1.14 18.50
N TYR A 289 34.80 -0.04 19.04
CA TYR A 289 35.11 -0.44 20.41
C TYR A 289 36.03 -1.66 20.41
N GLN A 290 37.18 -1.54 21.07
CA GLN A 290 38.16 -2.63 21.20
C GLN A 290 37.77 -3.64 22.30
N SER A 291 36.95 -3.22 23.26
CA SER A 291 36.44 -4.04 24.36
C SER A 291 35.14 -3.45 24.91
N LEU A 292 34.38 -4.23 25.70
CA LEU A 292 33.20 -3.69 26.38
C LEU A 292 33.56 -2.60 27.41
N GLN A 293 34.74 -2.69 28.04
CA GLN A 293 35.23 -1.61 28.90
C GLN A 293 35.41 -0.30 28.12
N ASN A 294 35.98 -0.37 26.90
CA ASN A 294 36.11 0.80 26.03
C ASN A 294 34.73 1.39 25.65
N TYR A 295 33.75 0.52 25.38
CA TYR A 295 32.36 0.92 25.14
C TYR A 295 31.77 1.66 26.34
N PHE A 296 31.87 1.10 27.55
CA PHE A 296 31.33 1.73 28.76
C PHE A 296 31.98 3.08 29.04
N CYS A 297 33.31 3.18 28.98
CA CYS A 297 34.01 4.45 29.23
C CYS A 297 33.54 5.57 28.30
N ARG A 298 33.32 5.27 27.01
CA ARG A 298 32.87 6.27 26.03
C ARG A 298 31.45 6.76 26.27
N HIS A 299 30.59 5.92 26.86
CA HIS A 299 29.19 6.25 27.14
C HIS A 299 28.94 6.78 28.56
N THR A 300 29.92 6.67 29.46
CA THR A 300 29.87 7.33 30.79
C THR A 300 30.33 8.79 30.75
N HIS A 301 31.14 9.19 29.77
CA HIS A 301 31.69 10.56 29.67
C HIS A 301 30.86 11.54 28.84
N GLY A 302 29.76 11.11 28.22
CA GLY A 302 28.87 11.96 27.42
C GLY A 302 27.75 12.67 28.20
N LYS A 303 27.75 12.62 29.54
CA LYS A 303 26.78 13.31 30.42
C LYS A 303 27.39 14.52 31.15
N ARG A 304 28.23 15.30 30.49
CA ARG A 304 28.67 16.63 30.98
C ARG A 304 28.35 17.69 29.95
#